data_AF-A0A7V1KZD7-F1
#
_entry.id   AF-A0A7V1KZD7-F1
#
_cell.length_a   1.000
_cell.length_b   1.000
_cell.length_c   1.000
_cell.angle_alpha   90.00
_cell.angle_beta   90.00
_cell.angle_gamma   90.00
#
_symmetry.space_group_name_H-M   'P 1'
#
loop_
_entity.id
_entity.type
_entity.pdbx_description
1 polymer ?
#
loop_
_entity_poly.entity_id
_entity_poly.type
_entity_poly.pdbx_seq_one_letter_code
_entity_poly.pdbx_strand_id
1 'polypeptide(L)'
;MLCSHNSVRSQLAEAVFRYLGKGKIEVKSAGINPCGVNPYVYKVLEEVGISSGGLYSKSVTEFINRKFDYVITVCDRADKSCPVFSGKYRKIHYPLSDPGEAQDQEIDALSAFRNTRNIIKALAIEFLGLELKKANLKCPFCGVIQEIDIPQDRRFAFYKCPHCQKRISPSKESCCVICGFSDKICPEFYKQTIEKFLREEA
;
A
#
# COMPACT_ATOMS: atom_id res chain seq x y z
N MET A 1 1.85 10.21 6.51
CA MET A 1 2.77 9.20 5.93
C MET A 1 4.09 9.84 5.56
N LEU A 2 5.17 9.54 6.27
CA LEU A 2 6.49 10.15 6.05
C LEU A 2 7.50 9.14 5.51
N CYS A 3 8.29 9.55 4.53
CA CYS A 3 9.40 8.79 3.97
C CYS A 3 10.56 9.75 3.63
N SER A 4 11.72 9.24 3.22
CA SER A 4 12.87 10.07 2.84
C SER A 4 12.53 11.03 1.70
N HIS A 5 11.97 10.50 0.60
CA HIS A 5 11.86 11.26 -0.66
C HIS A 5 10.42 11.48 -1.17
N ASN A 6 9.43 10.92 -0.48
CA ASN A 6 8.03 10.96 -0.92
C ASN A 6 7.82 10.60 -2.41
N SER A 7 8.53 9.56 -2.84
CA SER A 7 8.54 9.09 -4.22
C SER A 7 7.74 7.80 -4.40
N VAL A 8 7.88 6.84 -3.49
CA VAL A 8 7.27 5.51 -3.60
C VAL A 8 6.44 5.13 -2.38
N ARG A 9 7.09 4.70 -1.29
CA ARG A 9 6.45 4.10 -0.11
C ARG A 9 5.35 4.97 0.48
N SER A 10 5.64 6.24 0.75
CA SER A 10 4.63 7.14 1.33
C SER A 10 3.54 7.56 0.34
N GLN A 11 3.77 7.52 -0.97
CA GLN A 11 2.76 7.77 -2.00
C GLN A 11 1.78 6.58 -2.12
N LEU A 12 2.32 5.35 -2.15
CA LEU A 12 1.50 4.14 -2.08
C LEU A 12 0.68 4.10 -0.80
N ALA A 13 1.30 4.44 0.34
CA ALA A 13 0.60 4.51 1.62
C ALA A 13 -0.52 5.56 1.62
N GLU A 14 -0.30 6.76 1.07
CA GLU A 14 -1.36 7.77 0.93
C GLU A 14 -2.54 7.24 0.12
N ALA A 15 -2.28 6.67 -1.05
CA ALA A 15 -3.35 6.18 -1.92
C ALA A 15 -4.12 5.00 -1.30
N VAL A 16 -3.42 4.01 -0.75
CA VAL A 16 -4.03 2.80 -0.17
C VAL A 16 -4.85 3.14 1.08
N PHE A 17 -4.28 3.89 2.03
CA PHE A 17 -5.02 4.26 3.24
C PHE A 17 -6.23 5.14 2.91
N ARG A 18 -6.09 6.09 1.99
CA ARG A 18 -7.21 6.93 1.56
C ARG A 18 -8.33 6.11 0.93
N TYR A 19 -7.98 5.16 0.07
CA TYR A 19 -8.95 4.27 -0.59
C TYR A 19 -9.68 3.39 0.43
N LEU A 20 -8.94 2.69 1.29
CA LEU A 20 -9.52 1.77 2.28
C LEU A 20 -10.25 2.51 3.41
N GLY A 21 -9.81 3.73 3.74
CA GLY A 21 -10.46 4.60 4.72
C GLY A 21 -11.82 5.14 4.28
N LYS A 22 -12.16 5.07 2.98
CA LYS A 22 -13.48 5.44 2.43
C LYS A 22 -14.01 6.79 2.95
N GLY A 23 -13.15 7.79 3.02
CA GLY A 23 -13.49 9.15 3.48
C GLY A 23 -13.62 9.31 5.00
N LYS A 24 -13.41 8.27 5.80
CA LYS A 24 -13.43 8.34 7.27
C LYS A 24 -12.15 8.91 7.88
N ILE A 25 -11.09 9.00 7.08
CA ILE A 25 -9.79 9.55 7.48
C ILE A 25 -9.28 10.49 6.40
N GLU A 26 -8.54 11.50 6.81
CA GLU A 26 -7.72 12.29 5.90
C GLU A 26 -6.29 11.74 5.91
N VAL A 27 -5.71 11.51 4.73
CA VAL A 27 -4.36 10.99 4.59
C VAL A 27 -3.52 11.95 3.78
N LYS A 28 -2.35 12.29 4.30
CA LYS A 28 -1.31 13.06 3.61
C LYS A 28 0.01 12.31 3.68
N SER A 29 0.81 12.45 2.62
CA SER A 29 2.20 12.04 2.59
C SER A 29 3.15 13.20 2.34
N ALA A 30 4.36 13.07 2.86
CA ALA A 30 5.44 14.02 2.67
C ALA A 30 6.82 13.36 2.76
N GLY A 31 7.84 14.09 2.32
CA GLY A 31 9.24 13.67 2.23
C GLY A 31 10.16 14.61 3.00
N ILE A 32 11.23 14.07 3.57
CA ILE A 32 12.29 14.91 4.14
C ILE A 32 13.00 15.69 3.01
N ASN A 33 13.30 15.00 1.91
CA ASN A 33 13.93 15.55 0.70
C ASN A 33 13.15 15.10 -0.54
N PRO A 34 12.01 15.73 -0.90
CA PRO A 34 11.15 15.27 -1.98
C PRO A 34 11.86 15.24 -3.34
N CYS A 35 11.65 14.18 -4.15
CA CYS A 35 12.30 14.02 -5.46
C CYS A 35 11.35 13.67 -6.63
N GLY A 36 10.04 13.84 -6.44
CA GLY A 36 9.04 13.48 -7.44
C GLY A 36 8.49 12.06 -7.24
N VAL A 37 7.30 11.79 -7.80
CA VAL A 37 6.62 10.50 -7.65
C VAL A 37 7.16 9.52 -8.70
N ASN A 38 7.56 8.33 -8.26
CA ASN A 38 8.03 7.30 -9.18
C ASN A 38 6.88 6.81 -10.08
N PRO A 39 7.06 6.71 -11.41
CA PRO A 39 6.02 6.31 -12.34
C PRO A 39 5.38 4.94 -12.05
N TYR A 40 6.12 4.00 -11.45
CA TYR A 40 5.60 2.67 -11.11
C TYR A 40 4.55 2.69 -10.00
N VAL A 41 4.50 3.75 -9.18
CA VAL A 41 3.41 3.97 -8.21
C VAL A 41 2.06 4.01 -8.92
N TYR A 42 1.96 4.77 -10.02
CA TYR A 42 0.72 4.87 -10.78
C TYR A 42 0.30 3.53 -11.37
N LYS A 43 1.26 2.79 -11.94
CA LYS A 43 1.01 1.46 -12.54
C LYS A 43 0.45 0.47 -11.54
N VAL A 44 1.10 0.31 -10.38
CA VAL A 44 0.66 -0.70 -9.39
C VAL A 44 -0.62 -0.30 -8.65
N LEU A 45 -0.97 0.99 -8.58
CA LEU A 45 -2.27 1.40 -8.06
C LEU A 45 -3.39 1.12 -9.06
N GLU A 46 -3.14 1.40 -10.35
CA GLU A 46 -4.08 1.13 -11.42
C GLU A 46 -4.42 -0.36 -11.54
N GLU A 47 -3.45 -1.26 -11.40
CA GLU A 47 -3.64 -2.72 -11.44
C GLU A 47 -4.75 -3.23 -10.51
N VAL A 48 -4.96 -2.55 -9.38
CA VAL A 48 -5.91 -2.94 -8.33
C VAL A 48 -7.09 -1.97 -8.21
N GLY A 49 -7.21 -1.02 -9.14
CA GLY A 49 -8.32 -0.07 -9.16
C GLY A 49 -8.28 0.99 -8.07
N ILE A 50 -7.10 1.27 -7.49
CA ILE A 50 -6.93 2.34 -6.51
C ILE A 50 -6.57 3.64 -7.24
N SER A 51 -7.28 4.72 -6.93
CA SER A 51 -7.02 6.03 -7.55
C SER A 51 -5.70 6.64 -7.07
N SER A 52 -4.89 7.07 -8.03
CA SER A 52 -3.67 7.86 -7.84
C SER A 52 -3.92 9.37 -7.93
N GLY A 53 -5.17 9.80 -8.06
CA GLY A 53 -5.52 11.21 -8.20
C GLY A 53 -5.01 12.05 -7.03
N GLY A 54 -4.38 13.18 -7.32
CA GLY A 54 -3.85 14.12 -6.32
C GLY A 54 -2.55 13.69 -5.64
N LEU A 55 -1.90 12.60 -6.09
CA LEU A 55 -0.56 12.26 -5.63
C LEU A 55 0.47 13.22 -6.24
N TYR A 56 1.32 13.78 -5.39
CA TYR A 56 2.49 14.57 -5.79
C TYR A 56 3.52 14.56 -4.66
N SER A 57 4.78 14.80 -4.99
CA SER A 57 5.88 14.79 -4.01
C SER A 57 5.90 16.12 -3.26
N LYS A 58 5.78 16.04 -1.93
CA LYS A 58 5.62 17.16 -1.00
C LYS A 58 6.76 17.19 0.00
N SER A 59 7.18 18.37 0.41
CA SER A 59 8.11 18.53 1.53
C SER A 59 7.38 18.39 2.86
N VAL A 60 8.02 17.74 3.83
CA VAL A 60 7.50 17.66 5.20
C VAL A 60 7.34 19.05 5.85
N THR A 61 8.11 20.04 5.40
CA THR A 61 8.06 21.41 5.91
C THR A 61 6.71 22.08 5.68
N GLU A 62 5.98 21.70 4.63
CA GLU A 62 4.62 22.18 4.34
C GLU A 62 3.61 21.84 5.45
N PHE A 63 3.93 20.86 6.30
CA PHE A 63 3.02 20.28 7.27
C PHE A 63 3.38 20.58 8.74
N ILE A 64 4.49 21.26 9.04
CA ILE A 64 4.97 21.48 10.43
C ILE A 64 3.89 22.16 11.30
N ASN A 65 3.15 23.11 10.72
CA ASN A 65 2.08 23.85 11.41
C ASN A 65 0.71 23.15 11.35
N ARG A 66 0.64 21.95 10.76
CA ARG A 66 -0.60 21.15 10.71
C ARG A 66 -0.67 20.23 11.93
N LYS A 67 -1.90 19.96 12.36
CA LYS A 67 -2.20 19.00 13.42
C LYS A 67 -2.55 17.65 12.79
N PHE A 68 -2.12 16.58 13.43
CA PHE A 68 -2.40 15.21 13.01
C PHE A 68 -2.76 14.37 14.24
N ASP A 69 -3.64 13.39 14.07
CA ASP A 69 -3.87 12.37 15.11
C ASP A 69 -2.74 11.33 15.10
N TYR A 70 -2.24 11.01 13.90
CA TYR A 70 -1.22 10.00 13.66
C TYR A 70 -0.13 10.50 12.71
N VAL A 71 1.13 10.22 13.06
CA VAL A 71 2.29 10.40 12.20
C VAL A 71 2.94 9.05 11.97
N ILE A 72 2.73 8.49 10.78
CA ILE A 72 3.29 7.20 10.40
C ILE A 72 4.54 7.40 9.55
N THR A 73 5.68 6.87 9.99
CA THR A 73 6.97 6.87 9.28
C THR A 73 7.19 5.50 8.63
N VAL A 74 7.55 5.48 7.35
CA VAL A 74 7.69 4.23 6.57
C VAL A 74 9.12 3.91 6.12
N CYS A 75 10.09 4.70 6.58
CA CYS A 75 11.52 4.41 6.43
C CYS A 75 12.31 4.98 7.61
N ASP A 76 13.42 4.34 7.95
CA ASP A 76 14.20 4.66 9.15
C ASP A 76 14.75 6.09 9.13
N ARG A 77 15.17 6.56 7.94
CA ARG A 77 15.66 7.93 7.80
C ARG A 77 14.58 8.96 8.11
N ALA A 78 13.35 8.74 7.63
CA ALA A 78 12.23 9.62 7.98
C ALA A 78 11.83 9.48 9.45
N ASP A 79 12.05 8.32 10.05
CA ASP A 79 11.79 8.12 11.47
C ASP A 79 12.76 8.93 12.35
N LYS A 80 14.05 8.84 12.06
CA LYS A 80 15.13 9.56 12.77
C LYS A 80 15.09 11.07 12.52
N SER A 81 14.72 11.50 11.32
CA SER A 81 14.65 12.92 10.94
C SER A 81 13.22 13.47 10.93
N CYS A 82 12.29 12.80 11.62
CA CYS A 82 10.90 13.25 11.70
C CYS A 82 10.84 14.60 12.44
N PRO A 83 10.31 15.68 11.82
CA PRO A 83 10.12 16.93 12.53
C PRO A 83 9.02 16.79 13.57
N VAL A 84 8.99 17.74 14.51
CA VAL A 84 7.90 17.88 15.47
C VAL A 84 6.73 18.58 14.78
N PHE A 85 5.57 17.95 14.79
CA PHE A 85 4.33 18.54 14.30
C PHE A 85 3.59 19.27 15.41
N SER A 86 2.74 20.21 15.02
CA SER A 86 1.92 20.96 15.98
C SER A 86 0.89 20.06 16.67
N GLY A 87 0.78 20.18 18.00
CA GLY A 87 -0.21 19.46 18.81
C GLY A 87 0.26 18.06 19.26
N LYS A 88 -0.67 17.29 19.84
CA LYS A 88 -0.42 15.90 20.26
C LYS A 88 -0.77 14.96 19.12
N TYR A 89 0.12 14.02 18.84
CA TYR A 89 -0.08 12.98 17.83
C TYR A 89 0.55 11.67 18.31
N ARG A 90 0.05 10.55 17.79
CA ARG A 90 0.69 9.24 17.98
C ARG A 90 1.65 8.99 16.82
N LYS A 91 2.92 8.74 17.12
CA LYS A 91 3.92 8.34 16.12
C LYS A 91 3.95 6.81 16.02
N ILE A 92 3.92 6.28 14.80
CA ILE A 92 4.05 4.84 14.52
C ILE A 92 5.11 4.66 13.44
N HIS A 93 5.97 3.66 13.59
CA HIS A 93 6.98 3.34 12.60
C HIS A 93 6.71 1.98 11.96
N TYR A 94 6.64 1.95 10.63
CA TYR A 94 6.55 0.71 9.85
C TYR A 94 7.73 0.64 8.88
N PRO A 95 8.84 -0.04 9.21
CA PRO A 95 10.02 -0.08 8.35
C PRO A 95 9.69 -0.82 7.04
N LEU A 96 9.66 -0.09 5.93
CA LEU A 96 9.46 -0.66 4.59
C LEU A 96 10.75 -0.54 3.77
N SER A 97 11.21 -1.65 3.19
CA SER A 97 12.30 -1.66 2.20
C SER A 97 11.94 -0.78 1.00
N ASP A 98 12.94 -0.11 0.40
CA ASP A 98 12.72 0.71 -0.79
C ASP A 98 12.63 -0.19 -2.03
N PRO A 99 11.48 -0.27 -2.72
CA PRO A 99 11.39 -1.05 -3.95
C PRO A 99 12.17 -0.41 -5.12
N GLY A 100 12.60 0.86 -5.00
CA GLY A 100 13.43 1.51 -6.01
C GLY A 100 14.82 0.87 -6.14
N GLU A 101 15.38 0.36 -5.04
CA GLU A 101 16.70 -0.31 -5.02
C GLU A 101 16.68 -1.67 -5.73
N ALA A 102 15.50 -2.29 -5.88
CA ALA A 102 15.35 -3.57 -6.57
C ALA A 102 15.46 -3.46 -8.11
N GLN A 103 15.38 -2.24 -8.67
CA GLN A 103 15.63 -2.02 -10.11
C GLN A 103 17.05 -2.42 -10.52
N ASP A 104 18.00 -2.36 -9.58
CA ASP A 104 19.41 -2.64 -9.81
C ASP A 104 19.77 -4.13 -9.63
N GLN A 105 18.82 -5.00 -9.27
CA GLN A 105 19.06 -6.37 -8.79
C GLN A 105 18.44 -7.49 -9.66
N GLU A 106 18.17 -7.26 -10.95
CA GLU A 106 17.55 -8.24 -11.89
C GLU A 106 16.15 -8.78 -11.45
N ILE A 107 15.56 -8.24 -10.39
CA ILE A 107 14.16 -8.50 -10.03
C ILE A 107 13.28 -7.65 -10.96
N ASP A 108 12.16 -8.21 -11.42
CA ASP A 108 11.15 -7.39 -12.12
C ASP A 108 10.78 -6.21 -11.23
N ALA A 109 11.18 -5.01 -11.63
CA ALA A 109 11.02 -3.79 -10.83
C ALA A 109 9.57 -3.59 -10.38
N LEU A 110 8.59 -3.94 -11.22
CA LEU A 110 7.17 -3.83 -10.84
C LEU A 110 6.79 -4.74 -9.67
N SER A 111 7.47 -5.87 -9.52
CA SER A 111 7.17 -6.86 -8.50
C SER A 111 7.58 -6.40 -7.11
N ALA A 112 8.70 -5.69 -6.98
CA ALA A 112 9.07 -5.02 -5.74
C ALA A 112 7.99 -3.99 -5.33
N PHE A 113 7.49 -3.20 -6.29
CA PHE A 113 6.44 -2.21 -6.04
C PHE A 113 5.10 -2.86 -5.66
N ARG A 114 4.71 -3.96 -6.32
CA ARG A 114 3.51 -4.75 -5.96
C ARG A 114 3.62 -5.32 -4.55
N ASN A 115 4.79 -5.83 -4.18
CA ASN A 115 5.03 -6.35 -2.83
C ASN A 115 4.90 -5.23 -1.79
N THR A 116 5.58 -4.09 -1.98
CA THR A 116 5.44 -2.92 -1.09
C THR A 116 3.99 -2.46 -0.98
N ARG A 117 3.24 -2.39 -2.10
CA ARG A 117 1.80 -2.08 -2.10
C ARG A 117 1.02 -3.07 -1.24
N ASN A 118 1.29 -4.36 -1.35
CA ASN A 118 0.56 -5.39 -0.61
C ASN A 118 0.90 -5.38 0.89
N ILE A 119 2.15 -5.10 1.27
CA ILE A 119 2.52 -4.87 2.67
C ILE A 119 1.74 -3.67 3.22
N ILE A 120 1.70 -2.55 2.48
CA ILE A 120 0.95 -1.35 2.86
C ILE A 120 -0.55 -1.65 3.01
N LYS A 121 -1.14 -2.48 2.15
CA LYS A 121 -2.53 -2.93 2.30
C LYS A 121 -2.74 -3.69 3.60
N ALA A 122 -1.86 -4.62 3.94
CA ALA A 122 -1.96 -5.37 5.20
C ALA A 122 -1.90 -4.40 6.40
N LEU A 123 -0.95 -3.47 6.40
CA LEU A 123 -0.83 -2.45 7.45
C LEU A 123 -2.06 -1.55 7.53
N ALA A 124 -2.63 -1.13 6.40
CA ALA A 124 -3.85 -0.32 6.36
C ALA A 124 -5.05 -1.09 6.89
N ILE A 125 -5.17 -2.37 6.56
CA ILE A 125 -6.26 -3.24 7.02
C ILE A 125 -6.19 -3.41 8.54
N GLU A 126 -5.00 -3.69 9.08
CA GLU A 126 -4.75 -3.77 10.53
C GLU A 126 -5.06 -2.44 11.22
N PHE A 127 -4.46 -1.34 10.74
CA PHE A 127 -4.61 -0.01 11.35
C PHE A 127 -6.08 0.47 11.36
N LEU A 128 -6.84 0.16 10.31
CA LEU A 128 -8.24 0.57 10.18
C LEU A 128 -9.24 -0.46 10.75
N GLY A 129 -8.76 -1.60 11.26
CA GLY A 129 -9.62 -2.66 11.79
C GLY A 129 -10.56 -3.25 10.74
N LEU A 130 -10.10 -3.42 9.50
CA LEU A 130 -10.93 -3.88 8.39
C LEU A 130 -10.97 -5.41 8.32
N GLU A 131 -12.15 -5.96 8.01
CA GLU A 131 -12.28 -7.40 7.82
C GLU A 131 -11.71 -7.88 6.48
N LEU A 132 -11.12 -9.07 6.48
CA LEU A 132 -10.61 -9.78 5.30
C LEU A 132 -11.63 -10.76 4.70
N LYS A 133 -12.93 -10.43 4.71
CA LYS A 133 -13.98 -11.30 4.15
C LYS A 133 -14.24 -11.07 2.67
N LYS A 134 -14.19 -9.81 2.23
CA LYS A 134 -14.52 -9.40 0.86
C LYS A 134 -13.51 -8.42 0.30
N ALA A 135 -13.28 -8.45 -1.01
CA ALA A 135 -12.41 -7.52 -1.71
C ALA A 135 -13.03 -7.05 -3.03
N ASN A 136 -12.66 -5.85 -3.48
CA ASN A 136 -12.91 -5.40 -4.84
C ASN A 136 -11.80 -5.91 -5.75
N LEU A 137 -12.12 -6.88 -6.61
CA LEU A 137 -11.21 -7.45 -7.59
C LEU A 137 -11.36 -6.72 -8.93
N LYS A 138 -10.26 -6.14 -9.44
CA LYS A 138 -10.20 -5.57 -10.79
C LYS A 138 -9.80 -6.66 -11.78
N CYS A 139 -10.55 -6.81 -12.86
CA CYS A 139 -10.16 -7.70 -13.95
C CYS A 139 -9.05 -7.05 -14.79
N PRO A 140 -7.87 -7.67 -14.97
CA PRO A 140 -6.79 -7.08 -15.76
C PRO A 140 -7.07 -7.07 -17.26
N PHE A 141 -8.11 -7.79 -17.74
CA PHE A 141 -8.42 -7.89 -19.16
C PHE A 141 -9.50 -6.94 -19.65
N CYS A 142 -10.44 -6.56 -18.79
CA CYS A 142 -11.56 -5.69 -19.17
C CYS A 142 -11.80 -4.53 -18.19
N GLY A 143 -11.00 -4.44 -17.12
CA GLY A 143 -11.07 -3.34 -16.15
C GLY A 143 -12.25 -3.38 -15.19
N VAL A 144 -13.23 -4.28 -15.36
CA VAL A 144 -14.38 -4.38 -14.43
C VAL A 144 -13.89 -4.61 -13.01
N ILE A 145 -14.44 -3.85 -12.07
CA ILE A 145 -14.21 -4.04 -10.63
C ILE A 145 -15.47 -4.68 -10.06
N GLN A 146 -15.28 -5.70 -9.24
CA GLN A 146 -16.38 -6.39 -8.59
C GLN A 146 -16.02 -6.83 -7.17
N GLU A 147 -17.01 -6.85 -6.30
CA GLU A 147 -16.85 -7.43 -4.97
C GLU A 147 -16.83 -8.95 -5.07
N ILE A 148 -15.90 -9.59 -4.37
CA ILE A 148 -15.78 -11.05 -4.25
C ILE A 148 -15.49 -11.43 -2.80
N ASP A 149 -15.87 -12.66 -2.43
CA ASP A 149 -15.48 -13.25 -1.15
C ASP A 149 -14.02 -13.74 -1.20
N ILE A 150 -13.27 -13.41 -0.16
CA ILE A 150 -11.89 -13.86 0.04
C ILE A 150 -11.95 -15.22 0.74
N PRO A 151 -11.37 -16.29 0.18
CA PRO A 151 -11.25 -17.55 0.90
C PRO A 151 -10.35 -17.39 2.12
N GLN A 152 -10.77 -17.95 3.25
CA GLN A 152 -10.05 -17.84 4.52
C GLN A 152 -9.00 -18.93 4.72
N ASP A 153 -9.15 -20.05 4.03
CA ASP A 153 -8.43 -21.30 4.23
C ASP A 153 -7.54 -21.69 3.05
N ARG A 154 -7.59 -20.95 1.94
CA ARG A 154 -6.84 -21.26 0.72
C ARG A 154 -6.48 -20.04 -0.11
N ARG A 155 -5.46 -20.20 -0.95
CA ARG A 155 -5.08 -19.19 -1.95
C ARG A 155 -6.09 -19.17 -3.10
N PHE A 156 -6.38 -17.96 -3.59
CA PHE A 156 -7.25 -17.77 -4.74
C PHE A 156 -6.46 -18.00 -6.04
N ALA A 157 -6.36 -19.25 -6.46
CA ALA A 157 -5.47 -19.70 -7.54
C ALA A 157 -5.88 -19.20 -8.94
N PHE A 158 -7.17 -18.96 -9.17
CA PHE A 158 -7.66 -18.33 -10.38
C PHE A 158 -9.06 -17.74 -10.13
N TYR A 159 -9.50 -16.86 -11.02
CA TYR A 159 -10.84 -16.29 -11.01
C TYR A 159 -11.38 -16.15 -12.43
N LYS A 160 -12.61 -16.58 -12.69
CA LYS A 160 -13.25 -16.38 -14.00
C LYS A 160 -14.04 -15.08 -13.97
N CYS A 161 -13.63 -14.10 -14.77
CA CYS A 161 -14.32 -12.82 -14.82
C CYS A 161 -15.75 -12.98 -15.38
N PRO A 162 -16.81 -12.55 -14.68
CA PRO A 162 -18.20 -12.67 -15.13
C PRO A 162 -18.49 -11.74 -16.32
N HIS A 163 -17.74 -10.65 -16.47
CA HIS A 163 -17.90 -9.71 -17.58
C HIS A 163 -17.28 -10.23 -18.89
N CYS A 164 -15.96 -10.48 -18.91
CA CYS A 164 -15.26 -10.87 -20.14
C CYS A 164 -15.00 -12.38 -20.27
N GLN A 165 -15.43 -13.20 -19.31
CA GLN A 165 -15.27 -14.66 -19.26
C GLN A 165 -13.82 -15.18 -19.23
N LYS A 166 -12.81 -14.31 -19.31
CA LYS A 166 -11.39 -14.68 -19.23
C LYS A 166 -11.01 -15.18 -17.84
N ARG A 167 -10.11 -16.17 -17.82
CA ARG A 167 -9.48 -16.70 -16.61
C ARG A 167 -8.36 -15.76 -16.16
N ILE A 168 -8.51 -15.20 -14.98
CA ILE A 168 -7.49 -14.43 -14.28
C ILE A 168 -6.65 -15.41 -13.47
N SER A 169 -5.35 -15.41 -13.72
CA SER A 169 -4.35 -16.13 -12.92
C SER A 169 -3.49 -15.12 -12.18
N PRO A 170 -2.85 -15.49 -11.05
CA PRO A 170 -1.93 -14.60 -10.34
C PRO A 170 -0.84 -14.09 -11.28
N SER A 171 -0.36 -12.86 -11.06
CA SER A 171 0.89 -12.43 -11.70
C SER A 171 2.04 -13.33 -11.21
N LYS A 172 3.13 -13.40 -11.97
CA LYS A 172 4.29 -14.26 -11.67
C LYS A 172 4.78 -14.13 -10.22
N GLU A 173 4.63 -12.94 -9.63
CA GLU A 173 5.17 -12.57 -8.32
C GLU A 173 4.06 -12.35 -7.27
N SER A 174 2.80 -12.55 -7.63
CA SER A 174 1.68 -12.51 -6.69
C SER A 174 1.36 -13.91 -6.20
N CYS A 175 1.24 -14.09 -4.89
CA CYS A 175 0.94 -15.41 -4.32
C CYS A 175 -0.46 -15.95 -4.71
N CYS A 176 -1.39 -15.07 -5.07
CA CYS A 176 -2.75 -15.41 -5.52
C CYS A 176 -3.39 -14.25 -6.29
N VAL A 177 -4.58 -14.48 -6.86
CA VAL A 177 -5.35 -13.47 -7.59
C VAL A 177 -5.74 -12.26 -6.70
N ILE A 178 -6.05 -12.49 -5.41
CA ILE A 178 -6.41 -11.41 -4.47
C ILE A 178 -5.24 -10.42 -4.30
N CYS A 179 -4.04 -10.93 -4.00
CA CYS A 179 -2.86 -10.09 -3.81
C CYS A 179 -2.41 -9.39 -5.10
N GLY A 180 -2.69 -9.99 -6.25
CA GLY A 180 -2.34 -9.40 -7.55
C GLY A 180 -3.26 -8.25 -7.95
N PHE A 181 -4.58 -8.44 -7.85
CA PHE A 181 -5.55 -7.63 -8.58
C PHE A 181 -6.70 -7.07 -7.74
N SER A 182 -6.72 -7.31 -6.41
CA SER A 182 -7.76 -6.76 -5.54
C SER A 182 -7.25 -5.60 -4.67
N ASP A 183 -8.18 -4.82 -4.12
CA ASP A 183 -7.89 -3.75 -3.16
C ASP A 183 -7.39 -4.24 -1.79
N LYS A 184 -7.61 -5.51 -1.45
CA LYS A 184 -7.10 -6.18 -0.25
C LYS A 184 -6.04 -7.23 -0.58
N ILE A 185 -5.73 -8.08 0.39
CA ILE A 185 -4.73 -9.14 0.33
C ILE A 185 -5.32 -10.47 0.83
N CYS A 186 -4.65 -11.58 0.59
CA CYS A 186 -5.11 -12.87 1.12
C CYS A 186 -4.74 -13.04 2.60
N PRO A 187 -5.53 -13.79 3.39
CA PRO A 187 -5.29 -13.96 4.83
C PRO A 187 -3.91 -14.53 5.18
N GLU A 188 -3.38 -15.42 4.36
CA GLU A 188 -2.03 -15.95 4.54
C GLU A 188 -0.96 -14.85 4.47
N PHE A 189 -1.02 -13.99 3.44
CA PHE A 189 -0.09 -12.88 3.29
C PHE A 189 -0.26 -11.86 4.42
N TYR A 190 -1.51 -11.59 4.83
CA TYR A 190 -1.81 -10.74 5.98
C TYR A 190 -1.08 -11.22 7.22
N LYS A 191 -1.28 -12.49 7.58
CA LYS A 191 -0.72 -13.11 8.78
C LYS A 191 0.80 -13.04 8.76
N GLN A 192 1.43 -13.47 7.68
CA GLN A 192 2.89 -13.39 7.51
C GLN A 192 3.42 -11.96 7.67
N THR A 193 2.70 -10.98 7.13
CA THR A 193 3.11 -9.57 7.20
C THR A 193 2.97 -9.03 8.61
N ILE A 194 1.79 -9.16 9.22
CA ILE A 194 1.51 -8.57 10.53
C ILE A 194 2.31 -9.29 11.63
N GLU A 195 2.48 -10.61 11.58
CA GLU A 195 3.37 -11.33 12.50
C GLU A 195 4.82 -10.84 12.42
N LYS A 196 5.31 -10.46 11.23
CA LYS A 196 6.64 -9.89 11.09
C LYS A 196 6.77 -8.55 11.83
N PHE A 197 5.78 -7.65 11.66
CA PHE A 197 5.80 -6.33 12.32
C PHE A 197 5.54 -6.42 13.83
N LEU A 198 4.70 -7.35 14.29
CA LEU A 198 4.44 -7.55 15.72
C LEU A 198 5.60 -8.22 16.46
N ARG A 199 6.48 -8.96 15.77
CA ARG A 199 7.70 -9.55 16.37
C ARG A 199 8.83 -8.55 16.59
N GLU A 200 8.77 -7.37 15.97
CA GLU A 200 9.80 -6.32 16.13
C GLU A 200 9.55 -5.41 17.36
N GLU A 201 8.46 -5.63 18.12
CA GLU A 201 8.14 -4.95 19.38
C GLU A 201 8.25 -5.83 20.64
N ALA A 202 8.86 -7.03 20.54
CA ALA A 202 9.02 -8.00 21.65
C ALA A 202 10.49 -8.23 22.05
#